data_AF-A0A352EGL1-F1
#
_entry.id   AF-A0A352EGL1-F1
#
_cell.length_a   1.000
_cell.length_b   1.000
_cell.length_c   1.000
_cell.angle_alpha   90.00
_cell.angle_beta   90.00
_cell.angle_gamma   90.00
#
_symmetry.space_group_name_H-M   'P 1'
#
loop_
_entity.id
_entity.type
_entity.pdbx_description
1 polymer ?
#
loop_
_entity_poly.entity_id
_entity_poly.type
_entity_poly.pdbx_seq_one_letter_code
_entity_poly.pdbx_strand_id
1 'polypeptide(L)' 'MKKTLLFLSVIGFLVVSCTGTCDCDVIEDHYSWDGFDWVVSNTNPSETVAMDTCVDAGILDSNISSTGAYLTVTRAVCP' A
#
# COMPACT_ATOMS: atom_id res chain seq x y z
N MET A 1 6.21 33.40 -43.76
CA MET A 1 7.22 33.77 -42.74
C MET A 1 6.52 34.31 -41.50
N LYS A 2 7.11 34.08 -40.31
CA LYS A 2 6.66 34.43 -38.93
C LYS A 2 5.64 33.45 -38.35
N LYS A 3 6.02 32.35 -37.68
CA LYS A 3 6.82 32.16 -36.44
C LYS A 3 6.24 32.86 -35.20
N THR A 4 5.66 32.01 -34.36
CA THR A 4 5.73 31.99 -32.88
C THR A 4 5.03 33.11 -32.12
N LEU A 5 4.09 32.75 -31.24
CA LEU A 5 4.37 32.78 -29.80
C LEU A 5 3.44 31.83 -29.04
N LEU A 6 4.07 30.95 -28.27
CA LEU A 6 3.52 30.11 -27.22
C LEU A 6 3.28 30.98 -25.96
N PHE A 7 2.75 30.34 -24.91
CA PHE A 7 2.75 30.74 -23.49
C PHE A 7 1.50 31.48 -22.99
N LEU A 8 0.60 30.77 -22.30
CA LEU A 8 0.47 30.81 -20.83
C LEU A 8 -0.72 29.97 -20.32
N SER A 9 -0.42 28.88 -19.61
CA SER A 9 -0.94 28.53 -18.26
C SER A 9 -0.34 27.16 -17.91
N VAL A 10 0.93 27.08 -17.50
CA VAL A 10 1.39 27.15 -16.11
C VAL A 10 0.36 26.66 -15.08
N ILE A 11 0.84 25.67 -14.32
CA ILE A 11 0.39 25.20 -13.00
C ILE A 11 -0.73 24.17 -13.01
N GLY A 12 -0.36 22.91 -12.73
CA GLY A 12 -1.28 21.97 -12.06
C GLY A 12 -1.35 20.55 -12.59
N PHE A 13 -0.26 19.94 -13.09
CA PHE A 13 -0.21 18.48 -13.24
C PHE A 13 0.98 17.91 -12.48
N LEU A 14 1.02 18.20 -11.19
CA LEU A 14 1.78 17.46 -10.19
C LEU A 14 0.80 16.88 -9.18
N VAL A 15 0.00 15.91 -9.63
CA VAL A 15 -0.49 14.78 -8.84
C VAL A 15 -1.20 13.83 -9.82
N VAL A 16 -0.44 12.99 -10.51
CA VAL A 16 -0.91 11.61 -10.72
C VAL A 16 -0.69 10.91 -9.38
N SER A 17 -1.52 11.26 -8.40
CA SER A 17 -1.86 10.35 -7.33
C SER A 17 -3.14 9.66 -7.82
N CYS A 18 -2.96 8.46 -8.39
CA CYS A 18 -4.00 7.56 -8.88
C CYS A 18 -4.93 8.12 -9.99
N THR A 19 -4.44 8.17 -11.25
CA THR A 19 -5.29 8.36 -12.46
C THR A 19 -5.56 7.07 -13.23
N GLY A 20 -5.46 5.93 -12.57
CA GLY A 20 -5.73 4.62 -13.16
C GLY A 20 -5.75 3.60 -12.03
N THR A 21 -6.73 2.72 -12.08
CA THR A 21 -6.81 1.47 -11.35
C THR A 21 -5.51 0.68 -11.48
N CYS A 22 -4.51 0.95 -10.64
CA CYS A 22 -3.35 0.08 -10.53
C CYS A 22 -3.79 -1.09 -9.67
N ASP A 23 -3.66 -2.31 -10.18
CA ASP A 23 -3.92 -3.50 -9.38
C ASP A 23 -2.89 -3.54 -8.25
N CYS A 24 -3.34 -3.28 -7.03
CA CYS A 24 -2.52 -3.37 -5.84
C CYS A 24 -2.65 -4.77 -5.25
N ASP A 25 -1.52 -5.37 -4.89
CA ASP A 25 -1.52 -6.63 -4.14
C ASP A 25 -1.89 -6.32 -2.69
N VAL A 26 -3.05 -6.81 -2.26
CA VAL A 26 -3.47 -6.81 -0.86
C VAL A 26 -2.83 -8.03 -0.20
N ILE A 27 -1.94 -7.75 0.74
CA ILE A 27 -1.13 -8.74 1.45
C ILE A 27 -1.52 -8.74 2.92
N GLU A 28 -1.72 -9.94 3.46
CA GLU A 28 -1.88 -10.17 4.88
C GLU A 28 -0.54 -10.66 5.45
N ASP A 29 0.07 -9.83 6.31
CA ASP A 29 1.24 -10.20 7.07
C ASP A 29 0.81 -10.62 8.48
N HIS A 30 1.34 -11.76 8.94
CA HIS A 30 1.15 -12.18 10.32
C HIS A 30 2.45 -12.09 11.08
N TYR A 31 2.39 -11.54 12.29
CA TYR A 31 3.52 -11.36 13.17
C TYR A 31 3.27 -12.03 14.52
N SER A 32 4.35 -12.57 15.08
CA SER A 32 4.41 -13.01 16.48
C SER A 32 5.37 -12.14 17.26
N TRP A 33 5.03 -11.84 18.51
CA TRP A 33 5.93 -11.14 19.43
C TRP A 33 6.94 -12.12 20.04
N ASP A 34 8.23 -11.89 19.84
CA ASP A 34 9.29 -12.75 20.39
C ASP A 34 9.78 -12.32 21.80
N GLY A 35 9.26 -11.21 22.31
CA GLY A 35 9.72 -10.58 23.55
C GLY A 35 10.41 -9.23 23.34
N PHE A 36 10.90 -8.95 22.13
CA PHE A 36 11.66 -7.76 21.78
C PHE A 36 11.12 -7.04 20.54
N ASP A 37 10.69 -7.79 19.52
CA ASP A 37 10.17 -7.24 18.27
C ASP A 37 9.02 -8.09 17.69
N TRP A 38 8.28 -7.49 16.77
CA TRP A 38 7.33 -8.20 15.93
C TRP A 38 8.05 -8.87 14.78
N VAL A 39 8.04 -10.20 14.77
CA VAL A 39 8.69 -11.00 13.73
C VAL A 39 7.62 -11.66 12.88
N VAL A 40 7.80 -11.64 11.55
CA VAL A 40 6.91 -12.36 10.63
C VAL A 40 6.82 -13.82 11.07
N SER A 41 5.59 -14.31 11.23
CA SER A 41 5.34 -15.64 11.73
C SER A 41 5.82 -16.68 10.72
N ASN A 42 6.67 -17.59 11.16
CA ASN A 42 7.10 -18.72 10.33
C ASN A 42 5.98 -19.77 10.15
N THR A 43 4.96 -19.76 11.02
CA THR A 43 3.84 -20.71 10.97
C THR A 43 2.73 -20.20 10.06
N ASN A 44 2.51 -18.88 10.03
CA ASN A 44 1.55 -18.20 9.16
C ASN A 44 2.32 -17.13 8.36
N PRO A 45 2.95 -17.48 7.23
CA PRO A 45 3.75 -16.54 6.46
C PRO A 45 2.87 -15.47 5.79
N SER A 46 3.50 -14.38 5.36
CA SER A 46 2.84 -13.34 4.56
C SER A 46 2.27 -13.92 3.26
N GLU A 47 1.05 -13.53 2.91
CA GLU A 47 0.37 -13.98 1.70
C GLU A 47 -0.41 -12.86 0.99
N THR A 48 -0.39 -12.87 -0.33
CA THR A 48 -1.29 -12.02 -1.13
C THR A 48 -2.68 -12.63 -1.10
N VAL A 49 -3.64 -11.92 -0.51
CA VAL A 49 -5.02 -12.39 -0.33
C VAL A 49 -5.96 -11.88 -1.43
N ALA A 50 -5.64 -10.75 -2.06
CA ALA A 50 -6.41 -10.20 -3.16
C ALA A 50 -5.56 -9.28 -4.05
N MET A 51 -6.02 -9.03 -5.27
CA MET A 51 -5.61 -7.87 -6.07
C MET A 51 -6.78 -6.89 -6.10
N ASP A 52 -6.52 -5.63 -5.79
CA ASP A 52 -7.55 -4.60 -5.71
C ASP A 52 -7.10 -3.28 -6.35
N THR A 53 -7.94 -2.75 -7.22
CA THR A 53 -7.75 -1.47 -7.92
C THR A 53 -8.32 -0.27 -7.16
N CYS A 54 -9.07 -0.53 -6.08
CA CYS A 54 -9.84 0.46 -5.33
C CYS A 54 -9.14 0.92 -4.04
N VAL A 55 -7.95 0.39 -3.76
CA VAL A 55 -7.16 0.71 -2.57
C VAL A 55 -5.87 1.41 -2.96
N ASP A 56 -5.41 2.29 -2.07
CA ASP A 56 -4.11 2.94 -2.21
C ASP A 56 -3.03 2.12 -1.49
N ALA A 57 -1.78 2.24 -1.93
CA ALA A 57 -0.64 1.59 -1.28
C ALA A 57 -0.50 2.05 0.18
N GLY A 58 -0.27 1.09 1.09
CA GLY A 58 -0.11 1.36 2.52
C GLY A 58 -0.79 0.34 3.41
N ILE A 59 -0.86 0.64 4.72
CA ILE A 59 -1.59 -0.20 5.69
C ILE A 59 -3.08 0.08 5.55
N LEU A 60 -3.85 -0.97 5.28
CA LEU A 60 -5.31 -0.91 5.17
C LEU A 60 -5.97 -1.20 6.52
N ASP A 61 -5.48 -2.22 7.23
CA ASP A 61 -5.97 -2.61 8.55
C ASP A 61 -4.87 -3.26 9.39
N SER A 62 -5.06 -3.27 10.71
CA SER A 62 -4.20 -4.00 11.64
C SER A 62 -4.97 -4.46 12.86
N ASN A 63 -4.75 -5.71 13.28
CA ASN A 63 -5.40 -6.29 14.45
C ASN A 63 -4.38 -6.97 15.36
N ILE A 64 -4.40 -6.61 16.64
CA ILE A 64 -3.60 -7.28 17.68
C ILE A 64 -4.55 -8.15 18.50
N SER A 65 -4.23 -9.44 18.61
CA SER A 65 -4.95 -10.37 19.49
C SER A 65 -4.92 -9.91 20.95
N SER A 66 -5.98 -10.20 21.71
CA SER A 66 -6.13 -9.73 23.10
C SER A 66 -5.08 -10.30 24.08
N THR A 67 -4.40 -11.39 23.70
CA THR A 67 -3.23 -11.92 24.43
C THR A 67 -1.92 -11.22 24.04
N GLY A 68 -1.96 -10.25 23.12
CA GLY A 68 -0.87 -9.35 22.77
C GLY A 68 0.30 -9.98 22.02
N ALA A 69 0.25 -11.28 21.73
CA ALA A 69 1.36 -12.03 21.16
C ALA A 69 1.27 -12.23 19.64
N TYR A 70 0.15 -11.86 19.03
CA TYR A 70 -0.11 -12.04 17.61
C TYR A 70 -0.71 -10.78 17.01
N LEU A 71 -0.15 -10.34 15.88
CA LEU A 71 -0.54 -9.16 15.11
C LEU A 71 -0.78 -9.58 13.66
N THR A 72 -1.91 -9.20 13.10
CA THR A 72 -2.19 -9.28 11.67
C THR A 72 -2.17 -7.88 11.10
N VAL A 73 -1.51 -7.68 9.95
CA VAL A 73 -1.47 -6.42 9.22
C VAL A 73 -1.90 -6.68 7.79
N THR A 74 -2.95 -6.00 7.35
CA THR A 74 -3.37 -6.01 5.95
C THR A 74 -2.83 -4.75 5.28
N ARG A 75 -2.06 -4.92 4.20
CA ARG A 75 -1.48 -3.80 3.46
C ARG A 75 -1.63 -3.97 1.95
N ALA A 76 -1.74 -2.87 1.23
CA ALA A 76 -1.70 -2.83 -0.22
C ALA A 76 -0.31 -2.44 -0.72
N VAL A 77 0.19 -3.14 -1.72
CA VAL A 77 1.38 -2.75 -2.48
C VAL A 77 0.98 -2.56 -3.93
N CYS A 78 1.12 -1.32 -4.41
CA CYS A 78 0.85 -0.96 -5.78
C CYS A 78 2.18 -0.80 -6.56
N PRO A 79 2.18 -1.01 -7.89
CA PRO A 79 3.37 -0.85 -8.75
C PRO A 79 3.92 0.59 -8.80
#